data_AF-A0A0T9RI68-F1
#
_entry.id   AF-A0A0T9RI68-F1
#
_cell.length_a   1.000
_cell.length_b   1.000
_cell.length_c   1.000
_cell.angle_alpha   90.00
_cell.angle_beta   90.00
_cell.angle_gamma   90.00
#
_symmetry.space_group_name_H-M   'P 1'
#
loop_
_entity.id
_entity.type
_entity.pdbx_description
1 polymer ?
#
loop_
_entity_poly.entity_id
_entity_poly.type
_entity_poly.pdbx_seq_one_letter_code
_entity_poly.pdbx_strand_id
1 'polypeptide(L)' 'MSALEKIVATYCNTSLDFVASTIAFMENQKKKIRIDQVEAKLSSDELKFFRERLAYYRDIYRPS' A
#
# COMPACT_ATOMS: atom_id res chain seq x y z
N MET A 1 -21.55 -5.79 -10.93
CA MET A 1 -20.36 -4.96 -11.19
C MET A 1 -20.07 -4.96 -12.69
N SER A 2 -20.12 -3.78 -13.31
CA SER A 2 -19.78 -3.54 -14.71
C SER A 2 -18.28 -3.70 -14.97
N ALA A 3 -17.88 -3.87 -16.23
CA ALA A 3 -16.48 -3.97 -16.62
C ALA A 3 -15.69 -2.69 -16.29
N LEU A 4 -16.34 -1.52 -16.37
CA LEU A 4 -15.74 -0.24 -16.02
C LEU A 4 -15.43 -0.16 -14.52
N GLU A 5 -16.34 -0.60 -13.66
CA GLU A 5 -16.12 -0.64 -12.20
C GLU A 5 -14.93 -1.53 -11.83
N LYS A 6 -14.74 -2.66 -12.53
CA LYS A 6 -13.57 -3.54 -12.31
C LYS A 6 -12.26 -2.87 -12.74
N ILE A 7 -12.25 -2.17 -13.87
CA ILE A 7 -11.07 -1.46 -14.37
C ILE A 7 -10.73 -0.31 -13.41
N VAL A 8 -11.71 0.50 -13.04
CA VAL A 8 -11.53 1.61 -12.09
C VAL A 8 -11.04 1.09 -10.73
N ALA A 9 -11.62 0.01 -10.20
CA ALA A 9 -11.15 -0.60 -8.96
C ALA A 9 -9.70 -1.13 -9.06
N THR A 10 -9.32 -1.70 -10.22
CA THR A 10 -7.95 -2.19 -10.46
C THR A 10 -6.96 -1.02 -10.45
N TYR A 11 -7.29 0.10 -11.10
CA TYR A 11 -6.43 1.29 -11.10
C TYR A 11 -6.43 2.05 -9.76
N CYS A 12 -7.54 2.06 -9.01
CA CYS A 12 -7.59 2.59 -7.65
C CYS A 12 -6.59 1.84 -6.74
N ASN A 13 -6.55 0.52 -6.84
CA ASN A 13 -5.61 -0.30 -6.06
C ASN A 13 -4.14 -0.11 -6.47
N THR A 14 -3.86 0.26 -7.73
CA THR A 14 -2.49 0.60 -8.17
C THR A 14 -1.90 1.77 -7.39
N SER A 15 -2.74 2.74 -6.97
CA SER A 15 -2.28 3.85 -6.14
C SER A 15 -1.88 3.39 -4.74
N LEU A 16 -2.63 2.46 -4.14
CA LEU A 16 -2.31 1.88 -2.82
C LEU A 16 -1.08 0.98 -2.88
N ASP A 17 -0.91 0.24 -3.96
CA ASP A 17 0.28 -0.58 -4.21
C ASP A 17 1.55 0.28 -4.32
N PHE A 18 1.46 1.41 -5.03
CA PHE A 18 2.53 2.40 -5.11
C PHE A 18 2.85 3.04 -3.74
N VAL A 19 1.83 3.37 -2.95
CA VAL A 19 2.03 3.92 -1.61
C VAL A 19 2.66 2.88 -0.67
N ALA A 20 2.22 1.62 -0.73
CA ALA A 20 2.77 0.52 0.06
C ALA A 20 4.25 0.27 -0.25
N SER A 21 4.62 0.21 -1.54
CA SER A 21 6.02 0.06 -1.97
C SER A 21 6.89 1.23 -1.53
N THR A 22 6.41 2.46 -1.70
CA THR A 22 7.14 3.68 -1.30
C THR A 22 7.39 3.72 0.20
N ILE A 23 6.38 3.36 1.01
CA ILE A 23 6.52 3.32 2.47
C ILE A 23 7.55 2.26 2.88
N ALA A 24 7.45 1.03 2.37
CA ALA A 24 8.41 -0.02 2.69
C ALA A 24 9.85 0.37 2.30
N PHE A 25 10.01 1.04 1.15
CA PHE A 25 11.31 1.55 0.70
C PHE A 25 11.85 2.65 1.64
N MET A 26 11.01 3.58 2.08
CA MET A 26 11.41 4.64 3.01
C MET A 26 11.72 4.09 4.41
N GLU A 27 11.00 3.07 4.87
CA GLU A 27 11.31 2.34 6.10
C GLU A 27 12.69 1.67 6.02
N ASN A 28 13.01 1.03 4.89
CA ASN A 28 14.34 0.47 4.65
C ASN A 28 15.44 1.55 4.67
N GLN A 29 15.15 2.76 4.19
CA GLN A 29 16.05 3.92 4.33
C GLN A 29 16.11 4.51 5.75
N LYS A 30 15.47 3.87 6.75
CA LYS A 30 15.37 4.33 8.14
C LYS A 30 14.70 5.71 8.27
N LYS A 31 13.89 6.12 7.30
CA LYS A 31 13.08 7.34 7.40
C LYS A 31 11.86 7.06 8.26
N LYS A 32 11.53 7.99 9.17
CA LYS A 32 10.32 7.90 9.98
C LYS A 32 9.10 8.24 9.12
N ILE A 33 8.24 7.26 8.89
CA ILE A 33 6.95 7.41 8.21
C ILE A 33 5.82 7.29 9.23
N ARG A 34 4.84 8.18 9.18
CA ARG A 34 3.61 8.09 9.97
C ARG A 34 2.55 7.28 9.22
N ILE A 35 2.67 5.96 9.33
CA ILE A 35 1.77 5.00 8.67
C ILE A 35 0.34 5.10 9.21
N ASP A 36 0.20 5.42 10.48
CA ASP A 36 -1.06 5.69 11.17
C ASP A 36 -1.91 6.75 10.45
N GLN A 37 -1.27 7.81 9.93
CA GLN A 37 -1.97 8.87 9.19
C GLN A 37 -2.41 8.46 7.78
N VAL A 38 -1.74 7.45 7.21
CA VAL A 38 -2.09 6.86 5.92
C VAL A 38 -3.25 5.89 6.11
N GLU A 39 -3.14 4.98 7.08
CA GLU A 39 -4.18 4.00 7.40
C GLU A 39 -5.50 4.66 7.81
N ALA A 40 -5.46 5.78 8.53
CA ALA A 40 -6.68 6.52 8.94
C ALA A 40 -7.50 7.11 7.77
N LYS A 41 -6.92 7.21 6.57
CA LYS A 41 -7.60 7.72 5.37
C LYS A 41 -8.19 6.62 4.48
N LEU A 42 -7.91 5.36 4.78
CA LEU A 42 -8.33 4.22 3.97
C LEU A 42 -9.65 3.64 4.49
N SER A 43 -10.51 3.21 3.57
CA SER A 43 -11.64 2.33 3.93
C SER A 43 -11.13 0.96 4.40
N SER A 44 -11.99 0.16 5.03
CA SER A 44 -11.59 -1.15 5.58
C SER A 44 -11.02 -2.11 4.53
N ASP A 45 -11.58 -2.11 3.32
CA ASP A 45 -11.12 -2.96 2.22
C ASP A 45 -9.78 -2.49 1.65
N GLU A 46 -9.62 -1.17 1.48
CA GLU A 46 -8.36 -0.55 1.05
C GLU A 46 -7.25 -0.75 2.09
N LEU A 47 -7.58 -0.68 3.38
CA LEU A 47 -6.64 -0.90 4.48
C LEU A 47 -6.12 -2.34 4.48
N LYS A 48 -7.02 -3.32 4.25
CA LYS A 48 -6.64 -4.72 4.15
C LYS A 48 -5.68 -4.93 2.98
N PHE A 49 -6.04 -4.45 1.80
CA PHE A 49 -5.19 -4.53 0.61
C PHE A 49 -3.83 -3.84 0.82
N PHE A 50 -3.84 -2.61 1.36
CA PHE A 50 -2.63 -1.85 1.64
C PHE A 50 -1.69 -2.58 2.59
N ARG A 51 -2.20 -3.19 3.67
CA ARG A 51 -1.39 -3.93 4.64
C ARG A 51 -0.77 -5.19 4.04
N GLU A 52 -1.53 -5.93 3.23
CA GLU A 52 -1.03 -7.11 2.52
C GLU A 52 0.13 -6.74 1.57
N ARG A 53 -0.02 -5.64 0.82
CA ARG A 53 1.03 -5.15 -0.09
C ARG A 53 2.22 -4.57 0.65
N LEU A 54 2.00 -3.86 1.75
CA LEU A 54 3.08 -3.31 2.58
C LEU A 54 3.94 -4.42 3.18
N ALA A 55 3.32 -5.50 3.68
CA ALA A 55 4.05 -6.67 4.17
C ALA A 55 4.90 -7.31 3.07
N TYR A 56 4.35 -7.45 1.86
CA TYR A 56 5.07 -7.96 0.70
C TYR A 56 6.32 -7.12 0.35
N TYR A 57 6.21 -5.80 0.29
CA TYR A 57 7.36 -4.95 -0.03
C TYR A 57 8.38 -4.83 1.10
N ARG A 58 7.95 -4.92 2.37
CA ARG A 58 8.88 -5.00 3.51
C ARG A 58 9.76 -6.24 3.45
N ASP A 59 9.22 -7.35 2.97
CA ASP A 59 10.00 -8.57 2.75
C ASP A 59 11.03 -8.38 1.63
N ILE A 60 10.63 -7.76 0.51
CA ILE A 60 11.54 -7.45 -0.62
C ILE A 60 12.67 -6.52 -0.22
N TYR A 61 12.36 -5.46 0.54
CA TYR A 61 13.35 -4.46 0.95
C TYR A 61 14.08 -4.83 2.23
N ARG A 62 13.85 -6.02 2.80
CA ARG A 62 14.55 -6.46 4.00
C ARG A 62 16.06 -6.49 3.71
N PRO A 63 16.90 -5.81 4.51
CA PRO A 63 18.34 -5.91 4.33
C PRO A 63 18.76 -7.37 4.59
N SER A 64 19.45 -7.96 3.60
CA SER A 64 20.13 -9.27 3.69
C SER A 64 21.22 -9.26 4.74
#